data_AF-A0A934I5A2-F1
#
_entry.id   AF-A0A934I5A2-F1
#
_cell.length_a   1.000
_cell.length_b   1.000
_cell.length_c   1.000
_cell.angle_alpha   90.00
_cell.angle_beta   90.00
_cell.angle_gamma   90.00
#
_symmetry.space_group_name_H-M   'P 1'
#
loop_
_entity.id
_entity.type
_entity.pdbx_description
1 polymer ?
#
loop_
_entity_poly.entity_id
_entity_poly.type
_entity_poly.pdbx_seq_one_letter_code
_entity_poly.pdbx_strand_id
1 'polypeptide(L)' 'MPGQPKPGPRPGRPTPGDPADPRTTPEQLETSLRGVLGEETATLTEEADQLARAHQILHDALQ' A
#
# COMPACT_ATOMS: atom_id res chain seq x y z
N MET A 1 20.28 -44.82 -19.02
CA MET A 1 20.42 -43.35 -18.86
C MET A 1 19.27 -42.86 -17.99
N PRO A 2 19.49 -42.52 -16.71
CA PRO A 2 18.41 -42.03 -15.86
C PRO A 2 18.01 -40.61 -16.28
N GLY A 3 16.71 -40.39 -16.45
CA GLY A 3 16.12 -39.12 -16.86
C GLY A 3 16.31 -38.03 -15.80
N GLN A 4 16.61 -36.82 -16.25
CA GLN A 4 16.73 -35.65 -15.37
C GLN A 4 15.40 -35.35 -14.66
N PRO A 5 15.41 -34.95 -13.38
CA PRO A 5 14.20 -34.48 -12.71
C PRO A 5 13.79 -33.12 -13.30
N LYS A 6 12.49 -32.98 -13.64
CA LYS A 6 11.90 -31.70 -14.03
C LYS A 6 12.09 -30.68 -12.90
N PRO A 7 12.52 -29.43 -13.18
CA PRO A 7 12.65 -28.42 -12.14
C PRO A 7 11.27 -28.13 -11.56
N GLY A 8 11.15 -28.27 -10.24
CA GLY A 8 9.97 -27.86 -9.48
C GLY A 8 9.71 -26.35 -9.59
N PRO A 9 8.51 -25.88 -9.22
CA PRO A 9 8.18 -24.46 -9.26
C PRO A 9 9.15 -23.69 -8.36
N ARG A 10 9.80 -22.66 -8.91
CA ARG A 10 10.68 -21.78 -8.14
C ARG A 10 9.83 -21.00 -7.14
N PRO A 11 10.21 -20.94 -5.85
CA PRO A 11 9.51 -20.08 -4.91
C PRO A 11 9.85 -18.62 -5.21
N GLY A 12 8.88 -17.73 -5.08
CA GLY A 12 9.17 -16.32 -4.84
C GLY A 12 8.94 -15.35 -5.99
N ARG A 13 7.84 -15.47 -6.75
CA ARG A 13 7.25 -14.27 -7.35
C ARG A 13 6.02 -13.89 -6.52
N PRO A 14 6.01 -12.74 -5.84
CA PRO A 14 4.83 -12.27 -5.12
C PRO A 14 3.64 -12.25 -6.08
N THR A 15 2.57 -12.93 -5.69
CA THR A 15 1.33 -12.94 -6.46
C THR A 15 0.56 -11.68 -6.06
N PRO A 16 -0.01 -10.90 -7.01
CA PRO A 16 -0.83 -9.75 -6.64
C PRO A 16 -1.94 -10.17 -5.65
N GLY A 17 -1.91 -9.64 -4.43
CA GLY A 17 -2.86 -9.97 -3.37
C GLY A 17 -2.39 -11.02 -2.34
N ASP A 18 -1.10 -11.35 -2.28
CA ASP A 18 -0.53 -12.16 -1.20
C ASP A 18 -0.64 -11.42 0.16
N PRO A 19 -1.38 -11.94 1.17
CA PRO A 19 -1.51 -11.29 2.47
C PRO A 19 -0.21 -11.24 3.29
N ALA A 20 0.82 -12.00 2.89
CA ALA A 20 2.18 -11.86 3.44
C ALA A 20 2.94 -10.66 2.86
N ASP A 21 2.41 -10.04 1.79
CA ASP A 21 2.96 -8.84 1.15
C ASP A 21 1.93 -7.69 1.31
N PRO A 22 2.08 -6.82 2.32
CA PRO A 22 1.09 -5.78 2.60
C PRO A 22 0.89 -4.91 1.36
N ARG A 23 -0.37 -4.59 1.02
CA ARG A 23 -0.71 -3.79 -0.17
C ARG A 23 -0.01 -2.42 -0.21
N THR A 24 0.43 -1.94 0.95
CA THR A 24 1.23 -0.72 1.13
C THR A 24 2.24 -0.93 2.26
N THR A 25 3.44 -0.35 2.14
CA THR A 25 4.42 -0.35 3.23
C THR A 25 4.23 0.87 4.15
N PRO A 26 4.73 0.84 5.38
CA PRO A 26 4.70 2.01 6.28
C PRO A 26 5.30 3.28 5.65
N GLU A 27 6.39 3.15 4.87
CA GLU A 27 7.06 4.28 4.23
C GLU A 27 6.22 4.88 3.08
N GLN A 28 5.52 4.02 2.32
CA GLN A 28 4.58 4.44 1.28
C GLN A 28 3.36 5.15 1.88
N LEU A 29 2.86 4.63 3.01
CA LEU A 29 1.77 5.22 3.77
C LEU A 29 2.16 6.60 4.32
N GLU A 30 3.33 6.71 4.94
CA GLU A 30 3.86 7.98 5.46
C GLU A 30 4.01 9.03 4.35
N THR A 31 4.56 8.62 3.20
CA THR A 31 4.71 9.49 2.03
C THR A 31 3.36 10.00 1.55
N SER A 32 2.37 9.12 1.45
CA SER A 32 1.02 9.46 0.97
C SER A 32 0.31 10.41 1.94
N LEU A 33 0.40 10.14 3.24
CA LEU A 33 -0.18 10.99 4.28
C LEU A 33 0.48 12.37 4.32
N ARG A 34 1.80 12.44 4.21
CA ARG A 34 2.53 13.71 4.14
C ARG A 34 2.14 14.52 2.91
N GLY A 35 1.90 13.85 1.78
CA GLY A 35 1.39 14.48 0.57
C GLY A 35 0.04 15.15 0.81
N VAL A 36 -0.94 14.42 1.33
CA VAL A 36 -2.29 14.96 1.58
C VAL A 36 -2.29 16.04 2.64
N LEU A 37 -1.66 15.78 3.80
CA LEU A 37 -1.63 16.72 4.93
C LEU A 37 -0.73 17.95 4.68
N GLY A 38 0.10 17.91 3.63
CA GLY A 38 0.94 19.03 3.20
C GLY A 38 0.26 19.97 2.22
N GLU A 39 -0.95 19.67 1.75
CA GLU A 39 -1.73 20.56 0.89
C GLU A 39 -2.14 21.83 1.64
N GLU A 40 -2.03 22.99 1.00
CA GLU A 40 -2.52 24.24 1.58
C GLU A 40 -4.05 24.25 1.58
N THR A 41 -4.62 24.61 2.74
CA THR A 41 -6.07 24.78 2.93
C THR A 41 -6.35 26.20 3.40
N ALA A 42 -7.32 26.86 2.77
CA ALA A 42 -7.72 28.22 3.09
C ALA A 42 -8.98 28.28 3.99
N THR A 43 -9.74 27.18 4.08
CA THR A 43 -10.97 27.11 4.87
C THR A 43 -11.06 25.85 5.73
N LEU A 44 -11.88 25.90 6.79
CA LEU A 44 -12.16 24.73 7.63
C LEU A 44 -12.83 23.58 6.86
N THR A 45 -13.61 23.90 5.83
CA THR A 45 -14.21 22.87 4.97
C THR A 45 -13.14 22.13 4.18
N GLU A 46 -12.18 22.85 3.61
CA GLU A 46 -11.05 22.24 2.89
C GLU A 46 -10.15 21.41 3.82
N GLU A 47 -9.91 21.88 5.05
CA GLU A 47 -9.18 21.12 6.07
C GLU A 47 -9.93 19.83 6.46
N ALA A 48 -11.25 19.89 6.61
CA ALA A 48 -12.07 18.70 6.88
C ALA A 48 -12.01 17.68 5.73
N ASP A 49 -12.06 18.15 4.48
CA ASP A 49 -11.94 17.30 3.29
C ASP A 49 -10.54 16.68 3.18
N GLN A 50 -9.49 17.43 3.53
CA GLN A 50 -8.11 16.94 3.61
C GLN A 50 -7.98 15.82 4.65
N LEU A 51 -8.53 16.02 5.85
CA LEU A 51 -8.52 15.01 6.91
C LEU A 51 -9.34 13.76 6.53
N ALA A 52 -10.48 13.93 5.86
CA ALA A 52 -11.27 12.81 5.36
C ALA A 52 -10.50 11.95 4.35
N ARG A 53 -9.75 12.59 3.44
CA ARG A 53 -8.87 11.89 2.49
C ARG A 53 -7.74 11.15 3.21
N ALA A 54 -7.08 11.78 4.19
CA ALA A 54 -6.03 11.14 4.98
C ALA A 54 -6.56 9.92 5.76
N HIS A 55 -7.76 10.03 6.34
CA HIS A 55 -8.43 8.93 7.02
C HIS A 55 -8.73 7.77 6.06
N GLN A 56 -9.20 8.04 4.84
CA GLN A 56 -9.47 6.99 3.86
C GLN A 56 -8.20 6.22 3.49
N ILE A 57 -7.07 6.91 3.31
CA ILE A 57 -5.76 6.27 3.04
C ILE A 57 -5.37 5.31 4.18
N LEU A 58 -5.53 5.75 5.42
CA LEU A 58 -5.28 4.89 6.59
C LEU A 58 -6.24 3.71 6.65
N HIS A 59 -7.51 3.93 6.37
CA HIS A 59 -8.53 2.87 6.36
C HIS A 59 -8.16 1.78 5.33
N ASP A 60 -7.87 2.18 4.10
CA ASP A 60 -7.54 1.26 3.00
C ASP A 60 -6.23 0.49 3.26
N ALA A 61 -5.30 1.06 4.04
CA ALA A 61 -4.05 0.41 4.43
C ALA A 61 -4.22 -0.64 5.55
N LEU A 62 -5.29 -0.54 6.34
CA LEU A 62 -5.52 -1.37 7.52
C LEU A 62 -6.60 -2.46 7.31
N GLN A 63 -7.33 -2.44 6.19
CA GLN A 63 -8.28 -3.48 5.79
C GLN A 63 -7.61 -4.57 4.94
#